data_AF-A0A0T6B4J7-F1
#
_entry.id   AF-A0A0T6B4J7-F1
#
_cell.length_a   1.000
_cell.length_b   1.000
_cell.length_c   1.000
_cell.angle_alpha   90.00
_cell.angle_beta   90.00
_cell.angle_gamma   90.00
#
_symmetry.space_group_name_H-M   'P 1'
#
loop_
_entity.id
_entity.type
_entity.pdbx_description
1 polymer ?
#
loop_
_entity_poly.entity_id
_entity_poly.type
_entity_poly.pdbx_seq_one_letter_code
_entity_poly.pdbx_strand_id
1 'polypeptide(L)'
;MDEEEECHYSNLVSVLHDLLLVNTEEDDKKFDLDAHIIHLLLNIPDECLKPLIHPLQEDEDITNDMKYEQYNTSTLHEILRYLKSRFVPEPEVKYQNEILSPVLSVMIKLAKSDRIMRKYFRLQILPPLRDIHTRPEQGNTIRNCLCRLLTSPITQVRDLAADLIFVLCKENVGRMIKYTGYGNAAGMFATRGLLNGANGDTENYSSASEDSETEEYNEFKHGINPVTGCYQEPKPSPTANMTEEQKEYEAMKLVELMDNLTRKGIVRPCRIGADGKPEPIEHVLQ
;
A
#
# COMPACT_ATOMS: atom_id res chain seq x y z
N MET A 1 4.57 -11.25 29.55
CA MET A 1 5.86 -11.88 29.31
C MET A 1 6.72 -11.53 30.51
N ASP A 2 7.30 -12.52 31.16
CA ASP A 2 8.16 -12.26 32.31
C ASP A 2 9.53 -11.76 31.82
N GLU A 3 10.25 -10.99 32.64
CA GLU A 3 11.52 -10.34 32.24
C GLU A 3 12.57 -11.34 31.74
N GLU A 4 12.57 -12.56 32.29
CA GLU A 4 13.46 -13.65 31.88
C GLU A 4 13.13 -14.15 30.46
N GLU A 5 11.84 -14.30 30.14
CA GLU A 5 11.39 -14.69 28.80
C GLU A 5 11.72 -13.62 27.75
N GLU A 6 11.54 -12.34 28.09
CA GLU A 6 11.89 -11.21 27.23
C GLU A 6 13.39 -11.19 26.91
N CYS A 7 14.23 -11.45 27.92
CA CYS A 7 15.68 -11.59 27.76
C CYS A 7 16.04 -12.76 26.83
N HIS A 8 15.40 -13.92 27.00
CA HIS A 8 15.61 -15.07 26.14
C HIS A 8 15.24 -14.80 24.68
N TYR A 9 14.08 -14.17 24.43
CA TYR A 9 13.68 -13.78 23.09
C TYR A 9 14.64 -12.75 22.48
N SER A 10 15.06 -11.75 23.25
CA SER A 10 16.01 -10.74 22.77
C SER A 10 17.35 -11.37 22.36
N ASN A 11 17.86 -12.29 23.18
CA ASN A 11 19.09 -13.04 22.85
C ASN A 11 18.91 -13.90 21.60
N LEU A 12 17.75 -14.56 21.45
CA LEU A 12 17.45 -15.32 20.25
C LEU A 12 17.42 -14.41 19.01
N VAL A 13 16.80 -13.24 19.10
CA VAL A 13 16.77 -12.27 17.99
C VAL A 13 18.16 -11.79 17.62
N SER A 14 19.05 -11.55 18.58
CA SER A 14 20.45 -11.22 18.30
C SER A 14 21.18 -12.34 17.55
N VAL A 15 20.95 -13.61 17.92
CA VAL A 15 21.52 -14.74 17.16
C VAL A 15 20.95 -14.80 15.75
N LEU A 16 19.65 -14.56 15.57
CA LEU A 16 19.01 -14.55 14.24
C LEU A 16 19.47 -13.37 13.39
N HIS A 17 19.71 -12.21 13.99
CA HIS A 17 20.33 -11.06 13.35
C HIS A 17 21.66 -11.48 12.71
N ASP A 18 22.54 -12.10 13.49
CA ASP A 18 23.86 -12.50 13.00
C ASP A 18 23.75 -13.56 11.90
N LEU A 19 22.88 -14.56 12.07
CA LEU A 19 22.64 -15.61 11.07
C LEU A 19 22.08 -15.07 9.75
N LEU A 20 21.26 -14.00 9.78
CA LEU A 20 20.80 -13.33 8.57
C LEU A 20 21.94 -12.68 7.77
N LEU A 21 23.03 -12.29 8.44
CA LEU A 21 24.18 -11.62 7.79
C LEU A 21 25.31 -12.59 7.41
N VAL A 22 25.25 -13.85 7.84
CA VAL A 22 26.23 -14.86 7.45
C VAL A 22 26.11 -15.20 5.96
N ASN A 23 27.26 -15.18 5.28
CA ASN A 23 27.40 -15.74 3.93
C ASN A 23 27.61 -17.25 4.01
N THR A 24 26.86 -18.02 3.22
CA THR A 24 27.08 -19.46 3.05
C THR A 24 27.79 -19.74 1.73
N GLU A 25 28.51 -20.87 1.65
CA GLU A 25 29.24 -21.25 0.42
C GLU A 25 28.32 -21.52 -0.78
N GLU A 26 27.07 -21.92 -0.52
CA GLU A 26 26.05 -22.16 -1.53
C GLU A 26 24.85 -21.22 -1.31
N ASP A 27 24.39 -20.56 -2.37
CA ASP A 27 23.26 -19.62 -2.33
C ASP A 27 21.95 -20.32 -1.94
N ASP A 28 21.76 -21.57 -2.34
CA ASP A 28 20.57 -22.36 -1.99
C ASP A 28 20.48 -22.59 -0.46
N LYS A 29 21.62 -22.86 0.19
CA LYS A 29 21.69 -23.00 1.65
C LYS A 29 21.43 -21.68 2.36
N LYS A 30 21.88 -20.56 1.79
CA LYS A 30 21.56 -19.22 2.33
C LYS A 30 20.06 -19.00 2.33
N PHE A 31 19.43 -19.33 1.21
CA PHE A 31 18.01 -19.15 1.02
C PHE A 31 17.17 -20.01 1.98
N ASP A 32 17.54 -21.27 2.19
CA ASP A 32 16.89 -22.15 3.17
C ASP A 32 17.09 -21.63 4.61
N LEU A 33 18.29 -21.14 4.93
CA LEU A 33 18.57 -20.52 6.23
C LEU A 33 17.68 -19.30 6.45
N ASP A 34 17.59 -18.40 5.47
CA ASP A 34 16.75 -17.20 5.53
C ASP A 34 15.26 -17.57 5.72
N ALA A 35 14.79 -18.62 5.03
CA ALA A 35 13.43 -19.13 5.18
C ALA A 35 13.15 -19.62 6.61
N HIS A 36 14.06 -20.40 7.19
CA HIS A 36 13.92 -20.89 8.57
C HIS A 36 13.96 -19.75 9.60
N ILE A 37 14.82 -18.74 9.39
CA ILE A 37 14.89 -17.57 10.25
C ILE A 37 13.57 -16.79 10.19
N ILE A 38 13.03 -16.54 8.99
CA ILE A 38 11.73 -15.89 8.80
C ILE A 38 10.63 -16.65 9.55
N HIS A 39 10.58 -17.99 9.44
CA HIS A 39 9.62 -18.79 10.18
C HIS A 39 9.76 -18.66 11.70
N LEU A 40 10.99 -18.56 12.21
CA LEU A 40 11.23 -18.40 13.63
C LEU A 40 10.82 -17.00 14.14
N LEU A 41 11.14 -15.95 13.36
CA LEU A 41 10.78 -14.56 13.66
C LEU A 41 9.25 -14.36 13.83
N LEU A 42 8.42 -15.16 13.15
CA LEU A 42 6.96 -15.11 13.32
C LEU A 42 6.52 -15.41 14.75
N ASN A 43 7.25 -16.26 15.46
CA ASN A 43 6.90 -16.73 16.80
C ASN A 43 7.44 -15.83 17.92
N ILE A 44 8.26 -14.82 17.58
CA ILE A 44 8.88 -13.92 18.55
C ILE A 44 7.90 -12.80 18.91
N PRO A 45 7.74 -12.38 20.17
CA PRO A 45 6.91 -11.21 20.52
C PRO A 45 7.38 -9.92 19.82
N ASP A 46 6.44 -9.03 19.48
CA ASP A 46 6.73 -7.81 18.71
C ASP A 46 7.72 -6.88 19.42
N GLU A 47 7.65 -6.83 20.75
CA GLU A 47 8.51 -6.03 21.64
C GLU A 47 9.98 -6.46 21.58
N CYS A 48 10.24 -7.74 21.31
CA CYS A 48 11.58 -8.32 21.32
C CYS A 48 12.31 -8.20 19.97
N LEU A 49 11.68 -7.65 18.92
CA LEU A 49 12.26 -7.61 17.56
C LEU A 49 13.30 -6.51 17.36
N LYS A 50 13.38 -5.54 18.27
CA LYS A 50 14.27 -4.38 18.17
C LYS A 50 15.75 -4.71 17.87
N PRO A 51 16.35 -5.80 18.41
CA PRO A 51 17.75 -6.16 18.13
C PRO A 51 18.05 -6.48 16.66
N LEU A 52 17.06 -6.57 15.77
CA LEU A 52 17.30 -6.68 14.32
C LEU A 52 17.90 -5.41 13.72
N ILE A 53 17.79 -4.27 14.38
CA ILE A 53 18.45 -3.02 13.97
C ILE A 53 19.29 -2.47 15.13
N HIS A 54 20.38 -1.80 14.80
CA HIS A 54 21.22 -1.12 15.78
C HIS A 54 21.69 0.24 15.26
N PRO A 55 22.00 1.19 16.17
CA PRO A 55 22.61 2.45 15.77
C PRO A 55 23.93 2.21 15.04
N LEU A 56 24.18 2.96 13.98
CA LEU A 56 25.43 2.90 13.21
C LEU A 56 26.61 3.22 14.12
N GLN A 57 27.64 2.39 14.02
CA GLN A 57 28.93 2.63 14.66
C GLN A 57 29.83 3.40 13.68
N GLU A 58 30.75 4.23 14.21
CA GLU A 58 31.61 5.11 13.38
C GLU A 58 32.48 4.32 12.37
N ASP A 59 32.80 3.07 12.68
CA ASP A 59 33.65 2.19 11.86
C ASP A 59 32.87 1.18 10.99
N GLU A 60 31.53 1.23 10.94
CA GLU A 60 30.73 0.30 10.11
C GLU A 60 30.71 0.70 8.63
N ASP A 61 31.50 -0.01 7.82
CA ASP A 61 31.45 0.06 6.36
C ASP A 61 30.29 -0.78 5.80
N ILE A 62 29.08 -0.20 5.82
CA ILE A 62 27.90 -0.78 5.16
C ILE A 62 27.40 0.14 4.03
N THR A 63 26.77 -0.47 3.04
CA THR A 63 26.26 0.20 1.84
C THR A 63 25.09 1.15 2.18
N ASN A 64 24.87 2.18 1.35
CA ASN A 64 23.88 3.22 1.63
C ASN A 64 22.42 2.71 1.69
N ASP A 65 22.12 1.61 1.01
CA ASP A 65 20.82 0.92 1.03
C ASP A 65 20.57 0.10 2.30
N MET A 66 21.61 -0.12 3.10
CA MET A 66 21.56 -0.76 4.43
C MET A 66 21.67 0.26 5.58
N LYS A 67 21.75 1.56 5.28
CA LYS A 67 21.75 2.67 6.24
C LYS A 67 20.43 3.41 6.21
N TYR A 68 19.80 3.65 7.36
CA TYR A 68 18.60 4.49 7.44
C TYR A 68 18.49 5.24 8.76
N GLU A 69 18.34 6.58 8.70
CA GLU A 69 18.20 7.46 9.88
C GLU A 69 19.22 7.17 11.01
N GLN A 70 20.49 6.92 10.67
CA GLN A 70 21.59 6.55 11.59
C GLN A 70 21.51 5.12 12.18
N TYR A 71 20.70 4.24 11.63
CA TYR A 71 20.63 2.82 11.99
C TYR A 71 21.19 1.93 10.87
N ASN A 72 21.81 0.83 11.28
CA ASN A 72 22.12 -0.32 10.43
C ASN A 72 20.84 -1.14 10.26
N THR A 73 20.43 -1.31 9.00
CA THR A 73 19.22 -2.05 8.61
C THR A 73 19.55 -3.23 7.69
N SER A 74 20.77 -3.78 7.79
CA SER A 74 21.24 -4.88 6.94
C SER A 74 20.34 -6.11 7.01
N THR A 75 19.86 -6.49 8.20
CA THR A 75 18.93 -7.63 8.34
C THR A 75 17.59 -7.39 7.65
N LEU A 76 17.07 -6.16 7.72
CA LEU A 76 15.83 -5.77 7.03
C LEU A 76 16.04 -5.79 5.51
N HIS A 77 17.23 -5.39 5.04
CA HIS A 77 17.61 -5.49 3.64
C HIS A 77 17.60 -6.95 3.18
N GLU A 78 18.18 -7.87 3.96
CA GLU A 78 18.18 -9.31 3.66
C GLU A 78 16.77 -9.91 3.60
N ILE A 79 15.89 -9.56 4.55
CA ILE A 79 14.48 -9.98 4.52
C ILE A 79 13.77 -9.43 3.26
N LEU A 80 14.05 -8.18 2.88
CA LEU A 80 13.50 -7.58 1.67
C LEU A 80 14.04 -8.24 0.40
N ARG A 81 15.34 -8.57 0.37
CA ARG A 81 15.99 -9.32 -0.72
C ARG A 81 15.36 -10.70 -0.87
N TYR A 82 15.13 -11.39 0.25
CA TYR A 82 14.39 -12.65 0.28
C TYR A 82 13.01 -12.48 -0.33
N LEU A 83 12.18 -11.53 0.13
CA LEU A 83 10.86 -11.27 -0.48
C LEU A 83 10.96 -11.02 -2.00
N LYS A 84 11.91 -10.19 -2.43
CA LYS A 84 12.10 -9.88 -3.86
C LYS A 84 12.41 -11.12 -4.68
N SER A 85 13.25 -12.02 -4.17
CA SER A 85 13.55 -13.29 -4.82
C SER A 85 12.34 -14.23 -4.92
N ARG A 86 11.40 -14.17 -3.97
CA ARG A 86 10.13 -14.93 -4.02
C ARG A 86 9.16 -14.43 -5.08
N PHE A 87 9.39 -13.25 -5.66
CA PHE A 87 8.60 -12.73 -6.78
C PHE A 87 9.16 -13.07 -8.15
N VAL A 88 10.39 -13.58 -8.25
CA VAL A 88 11.07 -13.85 -9.53
C VAL A 88 11.74 -15.23 -9.50
N PRO A 89 11.22 -16.24 -10.24
CA PRO A 89 10.01 -16.19 -11.06
C PRO A 89 8.73 -16.03 -10.23
N GLU A 90 7.66 -15.52 -10.85
CA GLU A 90 6.38 -15.37 -10.16
C GLU A 90 5.83 -16.75 -9.76
N PRO A 91 5.53 -16.98 -8.47
CA PRO A 91 5.09 -18.29 -8.01
C PRO A 91 3.72 -18.64 -8.57
N GLU A 92 3.53 -19.91 -8.93
CA GLU A 92 2.22 -20.42 -9.34
C GLU A 92 1.18 -20.14 -8.25
N VAL A 93 -0.03 -19.75 -8.66
CA VAL A 93 -1.12 -19.29 -7.77
C VAL A 93 -1.36 -20.26 -6.60
N LYS A 94 -1.29 -21.58 -6.83
CA LYS A 94 -1.49 -22.60 -5.79
C LYS A 94 -0.43 -22.59 -4.68
N TYR A 95 0.80 -22.15 -4.97
CA TYR A 95 1.91 -22.12 -4.00
C TYR A 95 2.15 -20.73 -3.42
N GLN A 96 1.51 -19.68 -3.95
CA GLN A 96 1.66 -18.31 -3.46
C GLN A 96 1.50 -18.19 -1.94
N ASN A 97 0.52 -18.88 -1.36
CA ASN A 97 0.26 -18.82 0.07
C ASN A 97 1.44 -19.35 0.90
N GLU A 98 1.91 -20.55 0.59
CA GLU A 98 3.03 -21.18 1.30
C GLU A 98 4.33 -20.36 1.14
N ILE A 99 4.53 -19.81 -0.05
CA ILE A 99 5.77 -19.13 -0.44
C ILE A 99 5.85 -17.72 0.12
N LEU A 100 4.75 -16.97 0.14
CA LEU A 100 4.75 -15.53 0.43
C LEU A 100 4.25 -15.19 1.83
N SER A 101 3.31 -15.97 2.37
CA SER A 101 2.66 -15.62 3.64
C SER A 101 3.64 -15.48 4.81
N PRO A 102 4.67 -16.32 4.98
CA PRO A 102 5.59 -16.18 6.10
C PRO A 102 6.37 -14.87 6.06
N VAL A 103 6.98 -14.53 4.91
CA VAL A 103 7.77 -13.31 4.76
C VAL A 103 6.90 -12.06 4.84
N LEU A 104 5.72 -12.05 4.22
CA LEU A 104 4.79 -10.92 4.32
C LEU A 104 4.37 -10.69 5.78
N SER A 105 4.08 -11.76 6.52
CA SER A 105 3.68 -11.69 7.93
C SER A 105 4.79 -11.16 8.83
N VAL A 106 6.04 -11.61 8.65
CA VAL A 106 7.20 -11.06 9.39
C VAL A 106 7.39 -9.59 9.08
N MET A 107 7.30 -9.18 7.82
CA MET A 107 7.46 -7.78 7.44
C MET A 107 6.36 -6.87 8.02
N ILE A 108 5.11 -7.34 8.04
CA ILE A 108 4.01 -6.63 8.73
C ILE A 108 4.33 -6.45 10.21
N LYS A 109 4.77 -7.53 10.86
CA LYS A 109 5.12 -7.56 12.29
C LYS A 109 6.25 -6.57 12.60
N LEU A 110 7.33 -6.60 11.83
CA LEU A 110 8.46 -5.67 11.95
C LEU A 110 8.05 -4.21 11.68
N ALA A 111 7.18 -3.97 10.69
CA ALA A 111 6.69 -2.64 10.38
C ALA A 111 5.72 -2.08 11.45
N LYS A 112 5.09 -2.95 12.24
CA LYS A 112 4.25 -2.55 13.38
C LYS A 112 5.07 -2.35 14.66
N SER A 113 6.11 -3.15 14.88
CA SER A 113 6.91 -3.12 16.11
C SER A 113 7.76 -1.86 16.25
N ASP A 114 8.38 -1.39 15.16
CA ASP A 114 9.32 -0.26 15.23
C ASP A 114 9.15 0.77 14.09
N ARG A 115 9.27 2.06 14.44
CA ARG A 115 9.09 3.17 13.50
C ARG A 115 10.18 3.22 12.43
N ILE A 116 11.43 2.94 12.78
CA ILE A 116 12.58 2.94 11.87
C ILE A 116 12.41 1.79 10.88
N MET A 117 12.08 0.59 11.35
CA MET A 117 11.80 -0.57 10.48
C MET A 117 10.69 -0.27 9.47
N ARG A 118 9.55 0.28 9.94
CA ARG A 118 8.45 0.68 9.05
C ARG A 118 8.88 1.69 7.99
N LYS A 119 9.60 2.73 8.41
CA LYS A 119 10.04 3.80 7.51
C LYS A 119 11.04 3.27 6.47
N TYR A 120 11.96 2.39 6.88
CA TYR A 120 12.88 1.71 5.97
C TYR A 120 12.11 0.92 4.90
N PHE A 121 11.22 0.00 5.30
CA PHE A 121 10.40 -0.74 4.35
C PHE A 121 9.54 0.16 3.48
N ARG A 122 8.99 1.25 4.05
CA ARG A 122 8.17 2.22 3.33
C ARG A 122 8.97 2.95 2.25
N LEU A 123 10.25 3.26 2.50
CA LEU A 123 11.13 3.88 1.51
C LEU A 123 11.49 2.89 0.40
N GLN A 124 11.81 1.64 0.76
CA GLN A 124 12.25 0.63 -0.21
C GLN A 124 11.09 0.08 -1.07
N ILE A 125 9.90 -0.09 -0.49
CA ILE A 125 8.74 -0.70 -1.16
C ILE A 125 7.88 0.35 -1.86
N LEU A 126 7.63 1.51 -1.24
CA LEU A 126 6.74 2.54 -1.76
C LEU A 126 7.47 3.89 -1.93
N PRO A 127 8.61 3.96 -2.63
CA PRO A 127 9.38 5.20 -2.75
C PRO A 127 8.52 6.37 -3.28
N PRO A 128 8.90 7.64 -3.04
CA PRO A 128 8.22 8.79 -3.63
C PRO A 128 7.94 8.58 -5.13
N LEU A 129 6.69 8.82 -5.54
CA LEU A 129 6.20 8.41 -6.86
C LEU A 129 6.82 9.27 -7.96
N ARG A 130 7.72 8.70 -8.76
CA ARG A 130 8.25 9.38 -9.96
C ARG A 130 7.50 8.98 -11.22
N ASP A 131 7.20 7.69 -11.35
CA ASP A 131 6.37 7.17 -12.44
C ASP A 131 4.90 7.21 -12.05
N ILE A 132 4.16 8.05 -12.76
CA ILE A 132 2.71 8.26 -12.62
C ILE A 132 1.93 7.77 -13.85
N HIS A 133 2.61 7.37 -14.93
CA HIS A 133 1.94 7.01 -16.19
C HIS A 133 1.65 5.52 -16.28
N THR A 134 2.48 4.68 -15.65
CA THR A 134 2.23 3.25 -15.57
C THR A 134 1.23 2.94 -14.45
N ARG A 135 0.47 1.85 -14.62
CA ARG A 135 -0.44 1.42 -13.55
C ARG A 135 0.34 0.85 -12.37
N PRO A 136 -0.14 0.99 -11.13
CA PRO A 136 0.56 0.48 -9.95
C PRO A 136 0.90 -1.00 -10.00
N GLU A 137 0.07 -1.84 -10.63
CA GLU A 137 0.27 -3.27 -10.78
C GLU A 137 1.20 -3.67 -11.96
N GLN A 138 1.61 -2.72 -12.80
CA GLN A 138 2.46 -2.97 -13.96
C GLN A 138 3.93 -2.66 -13.63
N GLY A 139 4.81 -3.63 -13.86
CA GLY A 139 6.26 -3.53 -13.63
C GLY A 139 6.81 -4.62 -12.72
N ASN A 140 8.11 -4.53 -12.43
CA ASN A 140 8.86 -5.56 -11.71
C ASN A 140 9.37 -5.11 -10.34
N THR A 141 8.95 -3.94 -9.86
CA THR A 141 9.30 -3.49 -8.50
C THR A 141 8.49 -4.26 -7.46
N ILE A 142 8.95 -4.26 -6.20
CA ILE A 142 8.21 -4.88 -5.09
C ILE A 142 6.81 -4.25 -4.97
N ARG A 143 6.68 -2.92 -5.14
CA ARG A 143 5.38 -2.23 -5.22
C ARG A 143 4.47 -2.89 -6.24
N ASN A 144 4.95 -3.10 -7.47
CA ASN A 144 4.13 -3.63 -8.55
C ASN A 144 3.69 -5.06 -8.26
N CYS A 145 4.59 -5.90 -7.75
CA CYS A 145 4.26 -7.26 -7.34
C CYS A 145 3.21 -7.28 -6.22
N LEU A 146 3.37 -6.47 -5.17
CA LEU A 146 2.37 -6.37 -4.10
C LEU A 146 1.02 -5.83 -4.61
N CYS A 147 1.02 -4.83 -5.49
CA CYS A 147 -0.20 -4.31 -6.11
C CYS A 147 -0.95 -5.39 -6.92
N ARG A 148 -0.24 -6.27 -7.64
CA ARG A 148 -0.86 -7.42 -8.32
C ARG A 148 -1.52 -8.37 -7.33
N LEU A 149 -0.86 -8.66 -6.20
CA LEU A 149 -1.42 -9.53 -5.16
C LEU A 149 -2.72 -9.01 -4.55
N LEU A 150 -2.99 -7.70 -4.55
CA LEU A 150 -4.26 -7.12 -4.09
C LEU A 150 -5.48 -7.65 -4.87
N THR A 151 -5.25 -8.19 -6.06
CA THR A 151 -6.27 -8.81 -6.91
C THR A 151 -6.13 -10.33 -7.01
N SER A 152 -5.26 -10.94 -6.18
CA SER A 152 -5.06 -12.40 -6.18
C SER A 152 -6.34 -13.13 -5.75
N PRO A 153 -6.66 -14.29 -6.37
CA PRO A 153 -7.75 -15.14 -5.93
C PRO A 153 -7.47 -15.80 -4.56
N ILE A 154 -6.20 -15.85 -4.13
CA ILE A 154 -5.81 -16.39 -2.82
C ILE A 154 -6.01 -15.29 -1.77
N THR A 155 -7.13 -15.35 -1.08
CA THR A 155 -7.56 -14.31 -0.11
C THR A 155 -6.51 -14.05 0.97
N GLN A 156 -5.87 -15.10 1.51
CA GLN A 156 -4.85 -14.94 2.55
C GLN A 156 -3.64 -14.11 2.08
N VAL A 157 -3.13 -14.37 0.87
CA VAL A 157 -2.00 -13.62 0.31
C VAL A 157 -2.42 -12.19 -0.05
N ARG A 158 -3.61 -12.04 -0.62
CA ARG A 158 -4.21 -10.73 -0.91
C ARG A 158 -4.31 -9.88 0.36
N ASP A 159 -4.83 -10.45 1.43
CA ASP A 159 -5.06 -9.74 2.69
C ASP A 159 -3.72 -9.38 3.35
N LEU A 160 -2.73 -10.27 3.35
CA LEU A 160 -1.37 -9.97 3.83
C LEU A 160 -0.68 -8.87 3.01
N ALA A 161 -0.79 -8.90 1.67
CA ALA A 161 -0.24 -7.85 0.82
C ALA A 161 -0.90 -6.50 1.10
N ALA A 162 -2.23 -6.49 1.27
CA ALA A 162 -2.99 -5.30 1.60
C ALA A 162 -2.61 -4.74 2.99
N ASP A 163 -2.46 -5.61 3.98
CA ASP A 163 -2.06 -5.26 5.34
C ASP A 163 -0.66 -4.67 5.38
N LEU A 164 0.31 -5.27 4.67
CA LEU A 164 1.66 -4.74 4.57
C LEU A 164 1.64 -3.33 3.99
N ILE A 165 1.01 -3.12 2.84
CA ILE A 165 0.92 -1.80 2.22
C ILE A 165 0.25 -0.78 3.16
N PHE A 166 -0.85 -1.18 3.81
CA PHE A 166 -1.61 -0.28 4.68
C PHE A 166 -0.81 0.15 5.91
N VAL A 167 -0.10 -0.78 6.57
CA VAL A 167 0.81 -0.47 7.68
C VAL A 167 1.90 0.50 7.23
N LEU A 168 2.53 0.27 6.07
CA LEU A 168 3.56 1.18 5.52
C LEU A 168 2.97 2.57 5.22
N CYS A 169 1.71 2.63 4.83
CA CYS A 169 0.94 3.86 4.64
C CYS A 169 0.42 4.50 5.95
N LYS A 170 0.88 4.05 7.12
CA LYS A 170 0.39 4.48 8.45
C LYS A 170 -1.13 4.34 8.59
N GLU A 171 -1.68 3.27 8.03
CA GLU A 171 -3.11 2.96 8.08
C GLU A 171 -4.00 4.09 7.54
N ASN A 172 -3.47 4.87 6.60
CA ASN A 172 -4.18 5.97 5.95
C ASN A 172 -4.68 5.56 4.56
N VAL A 173 -6.01 5.62 4.38
CA VAL A 173 -6.70 5.26 3.13
C VAL A 173 -6.21 6.08 1.94
N GLY A 174 -6.10 7.41 2.08
CA GLY A 174 -5.66 8.30 1.01
C GLY A 174 -4.23 8.00 0.55
N ARG A 175 -3.31 7.76 1.50
CA ARG A 175 -1.93 7.35 1.18
C ARG A 175 -1.90 6.02 0.46
N MET A 176 -2.69 5.03 0.89
CA MET A 176 -2.77 3.75 0.19
C MET A 176 -3.28 3.94 -1.24
N ILE A 177 -4.37 4.69 -1.44
CA ILE A 177 -4.93 4.97 -2.78
C ILE A 177 -3.87 5.63 -3.69
N LYS A 178 -3.07 6.58 -3.18
CA LYS A 178 -1.98 7.21 -3.94
C LYS A 178 -1.01 6.16 -4.51
N TYR A 179 -0.67 5.11 -3.76
CA TYR A 179 0.32 4.11 -4.16
C TYR A 179 -0.24 2.92 -4.92
N THR A 180 -1.49 2.54 -4.68
CA THR A 180 -2.09 1.32 -5.24
C THR A 180 -3.16 1.57 -6.28
N GLY A 181 -3.75 2.77 -6.32
CA GLY A 181 -5.04 3.01 -6.94
C GLY A 181 -6.18 2.40 -6.13
N TYR A 182 -7.34 3.06 -6.14
CA TYR A 182 -8.54 2.62 -5.43
C TYR A 182 -9.06 1.29 -5.99
N GLY A 183 -8.95 1.05 -7.30
CA GLY A 183 -9.42 -0.19 -7.92
C GLY A 183 -8.76 -1.44 -7.33
N ASN A 184 -7.43 -1.41 -7.14
CA ASN A 184 -6.69 -2.51 -6.53
C ASN A 184 -7.01 -2.65 -5.03
N ALA A 185 -7.19 -1.54 -4.30
CA ALA A 185 -7.42 -1.56 -2.86
C ALA A 185 -8.89 -1.73 -2.44
N ALA A 186 -9.85 -1.62 -3.37
CA ALA A 186 -11.28 -1.60 -3.08
C ALA A 186 -11.76 -2.84 -2.30
N GLY A 187 -11.23 -4.03 -2.60
CA GLY A 187 -11.59 -5.27 -1.90
C GLY A 187 -11.21 -5.23 -0.42
N MET A 188 -10.03 -4.69 -0.10
CA MET A 188 -9.60 -4.49 1.29
C MET A 188 -10.48 -3.46 1.99
N PHE A 189 -10.76 -2.32 1.35
CA PHE A 189 -11.60 -1.28 1.93
C PHE A 189 -13.03 -1.78 2.18
N ALA A 190 -13.59 -2.59 1.28
CA ALA A 190 -14.87 -3.25 1.48
C ALA A 190 -14.88 -4.14 2.73
N THR A 191 -13.89 -5.02 2.83
CA THR A 191 -13.79 -5.98 3.93
C THR A 191 -13.60 -5.30 5.29
N ARG A 192 -12.91 -4.15 5.32
CA ARG A 192 -12.64 -3.37 6.53
C ARG A 192 -13.67 -2.26 6.82
N GLY A 193 -14.71 -2.12 6.01
CA GLY A 193 -15.71 -1.06 6.17
C GLY A 193 -15.19 0.36 5.91
N LEU A 194 -14.12 0.49 5.12
CA LEU A 194 -13.44 1.76 4.77
C LEU A 194 -13.90 2.35 3.42
N LEU A 195 -14.93 1.77 2.77
CA LEU A 195 -15.41 2.20 1.45
C LEU A 195 -16.00 3.60 1.43
N ASN A 196 -16.59 4.06 2.53
CA ASN A 196 -17.24 5.37 2.58
C ASN A 196 -16.25 6.54 2.47
N GLY A 197 -14.94 6.24 2.37
CA GLY A 197 -13.92 7.17 2.80
C GLY A 197 -14.09 7.38 4.30
N ALA A 198 -13.03 7.28 5.09
CA ALA A 198 -13.07 8.10 6.28
C ALA A 198 -13.36 9.53 5.80
N ASN A 199 -14.29 10.22 6.46
CA ASN A 199 -14.51 11.67 6.39
C ASN A 199 -13.23 12.42 6.84
N GLY A 200 -12.09 12.10 6.25
CA GLY A 200 -10.82 12.76 6.40
C GLY A 200 -10.61 13.48 5.10
N ASP A 201 -11.13 14.71 5.03
CA ASP A 201 -10.63 15.80 4.22
C ASP A 201 -9.80 15.35 3.01
N THR A 202 -10.47 14.99 1.92
CA THR A 202 -9.83 14.98 0.60
C THR A 202 -9.29 16.37 0.23
N GLU A 203 -9.69 17.42 0.96
CA GLU A 203 -9.14 18.77 0.89
C GLU A 203 -7.89 18.99 1.76
N ASN A 204 -7.62 18.17 2.79
CA ASN A 204 -6.39 18.24 3.60
C ASN A 204 -5.45 17.08 3.27
N TYR A 205 -4.98 17.04 2.02
CA TYR A 205 -3.77 16.29 1.67
C TYR A 205 -2.49 16.85 2.34
N SER A 206 -2.58 17.88 3.18
CA SER A 206 -1.44 18.58 3.76
C SER A 206 -1.22 18.25 5.25
N SER A 207 0.02 17.85 5.56
CA SER A 207 0.84 18.33 6.71
C SER A 207 1.60 17.30 7.56
N ALA A 208 1.58 15.99 7.27
CA ALA A 208 2.32 15.02 8.10
C ALA A 208 3.30 14.08 7.38
N SER A 209 3.50 14.26 6.07
CA SER A 209 4.67 13.71 5.36
C SER A 209 4.89 14.50 4.06
N GLU A 210 5.47 15.70 4.18
CA GLU A 210 5.92 16.54 3.05
C GLU A 210 6.90 15.78 2.12
N ASP A 211 7.50 14.68 2.56
CA ASP A 211 8.62 14.00 1.89
C ASP A 211 8.23 12.94 0.83
N SER A 212 6.97 12.92 0.37
CA SER A 212 6.53 11.93 -0.66
C SER A 212 5.96 12.53 -1.94
N GLU A 213 5.83 13.85 -1.98
CA GLU A 213 5.35 14.58 -3.14
C GLU A 213 6.55 14.99 -3.97
N THR A 214 6.83 14.23 -5.03
CA THR A 214 7.82 14.58 -6.04
C THR A 214 7.30 15.73 -6.90
N GLU A 215 8.20 16.47 -7.53
CA GLU A 215 7.83 17.52 -8.49
C GLU A 215 6.91 16.96 -9.60
N GLU A 216 7.24 15.76 -10.11
CA GLU A 216 6.47 15.06 -11.14
C GLU A 216 5.04 14.75 -10.65
N TYR A 217 4.87 14.25 -9.42
CA TYR A 217 3.55 13.93 -8.89
C TYR A 217 2.70 15.18 -8.68
N ASN A 218 3.30 16.29 -8.24
CA ASN A 218 2.58 17.53 -7.98
C ASN A 218 2.10 18.22 -9.26
N GLU A 219 2.89 18.16 -10.34
CA GLU A 219 2.49 18.72 -11.64
C GLU A 219 1.23 18.04 -12.20
N PHE A 220 1.14 16.72 -12.08
CA PHE A 220 0.08 15.92 -12.69
C PHE A 220 -1.02 15.48 -11.71
N LYS A 221 -0.96 15.90 -10.44
CA LYS A 221 -1.88 15.48 -9.36
C LYS A 221 -3.36 15.55 -9.76
N HIS A 222 -3.74 16.59 -10.48
CA HIS A 222 -5.11 16.82 -10.93
C HIS A 222 -5.58 15.86 -12.05
N GLY A 223 -4.65 15.30 -12.82
CA GLY A 223 -4.95 14.35 -13.90
C GLY A 223 -4.80 12.88 -13.51
N ILE A 224 -4.42 12.59 -12.27
CA ILE A 224 -4.32 11.21 -11.78
C ILE A 224 -5.72 10.68 -11.49
N ASN A 225 -6.10 9.60 -12.17
CA ASN A 225 -7.35 8.92 -11.90
C ASN A 225 -7.21 8.10 -10.60
N PRO A 226 -8.00 8.39 -9.55
CA PRO A 226 -7.87 7.70 -8.27
C PRO A 226 -8.19 6.22 -8.33
N VAL A 227 -8.99 5.76 -9.30
CA VAL A 227 -9.32 4.34 -9.50
C VAL A 227 -8.12 3.59 -10.03
N THR A 228 -7.47 4.11 -11.07
CA THR A 228 -6.33 3.43 -11.71
C THR A 228 -4.98 3.76 -11.08
N GLY A 229 -4.90 4.82 -10.27
CA GLY A 229 -3.65 5.28 -9.67
C GLY A 229 -2.62 5.80 -10.68
N CYS A 230 -3.05 6.15 -11.90
CA CYS A 230 -2.18 6.63 -12.97
C CYS A 230 -2.77 7.89 -13.62
N TYR A 231 -1.89 8.72 -14.17
CA TYR A 231 -2.26 9.87 -14.98
C TYR A 231 -3.04 9.42 -16.21
N GLN A 232 -4.14 10.12 -16.49
CA GLN A 232 -4.90 9.97 -17.72
C GLN A 232 -4.95 11.32 -18.40
N GLU A 233 -4.56 11.35 -19.67
CA GLU A 233 -4.72 12.56 -20.48
C GLU A 233 -6.19 12.98 -20.49
N PRO A 234 -6.47 14.30 -20.38
CA PRO A 234 -7.82 14.81 -20.47
C PRO A 234 -8.47 14.33 -21.77
N LYS A 235 -9.54 13.53 -21.64
CA LYS A 235 -10.31 13.10 -22.81
C LYS A 235 -10.92 14.34 -23.47
N PRO A 236 -11.00 14.37 -24.81
CA PRO A 236 -11.71 15.44 -25.50
C PRO A 236 -13.16 15.50 -25.00
N SER A 237 -13.71 16.71 -24.92
CA SER A 237 -15.12 16.88 -24.52
C SER A 237 -16.00 15.99 -25.40
N PRO A 238 -16.94 15.22 -24.83
CA PRO A 238 -17.90 14.42 -25.61
C PRO A 238 -18.67 15.25 -26.65
N THR A 239 -18.79 16.57 -26.42
CA THR A 239 -19.50 17.53 -27.29
C THR A 239 -18.59 18.25 -28.29
N ALA A 240 -17.30 17.93 -28.36
CA ALA A 240 -16.32 18.65 -29.18
C ALA A 240 -16.65 18.62 -30.69
N ASN A 241 -17.31 17.56 -31.16
CA ASN A 241 -17.68 17.37 -32.56
C ASN A 241 -19.17 17.67 -32.86
N MET A 242 -19.90 18.25 -31.90
CA MET A 242 -21.34 18.53 -32.03
C MET A 242 -21.58 20.00 -32.39
N THR A 243 -22.57 20.28 -33.25
CA THR A 243 -23.06 21.65 -33.47
C THR A 243 -23.82 22.15 -32.23
N GLU A 244 -24.04 23.46 -32.11
CA GLU A 244 -24.81 23.99 -30.98
C GLU A 244 -26.25 23.46 -30.96
N GLU A 245 -26.91 23.29 -32.11
CA GLU A 245 -28.27 22.70 -32.12
C GLU A 245 -28.26 21.25 -31.62
N GLN A 246 -27.22 20.48 -31.94
CA GLN A 246 -27.07 19.11 -31.44
C GLN A 246 -26.82 19.07 -29.93
N LYS A 247 -26.03 20.01 -29.41
CA LYS A 247 -25.81 20.14 -27.96
C LYS A 247 -27.10 20.48 -27.23
N GLU A 248 -27.89 21.42 -27.75
CA GLU A 248 -29.20 21.78 -27.20
C GLU A 248 -30.17 20.59 -27.22
N TYR A 249 -30.20 19.84 -28.33
CA TYR A 249 -31.05 18.65 -28.46
C TYR A 249 -30.70 17.56 -27.44
N GLU A 250 -29.42 17.21 -27.30
CA GLU A 250 -28.98 16.22 -26.30
C GLU A 250 -29.17 16.73 -24.86
N ALA A 251 -29.02 18.04 -24.61
CA ALA A 251 -29.32 18.63 -23.31
C ALA A 251 -30.81 18.48 -22.95
N MET A 252 -31.72 18.76 -23.88
CA MET A 252 -33.16 18.59 -23.66
C MET A 252 -33.53 17.13 -23.40
N LYS A 253 -32.91 16.20 -24.13
CA LYS A 253 -33.07 14.75 -23.93
C LYS A 253 -32.54 14.30 -22.57
N LEU A 254 -31.42 14.85 -22.10
CA LEU A 254 -30.89 14.57 -20.76
C LEU A 254 -31.85 15.05 -19.66
N VAL A 255 -32.45 16.24 -19.82
CA VAL A 255 -33.47 16.78 -18.91
C VAL A 255 -34.68 15.85 -18.87
N GLU A 256 -35.18 15.41 -20.04
CA GLU A 256 -36.30 14.47 -20.11
C GLU A 256 -35.99 13.12 -19.44
N LEU A 257 -34.77 12.60 -19.62
CA LEU A 257 -34.33 11.38 -18.95
C LEU A 257 -34.27 11.54 -17.43
N MET A 258 -33.73 12.65 -16.92
CA MET A 258 -33.66 12.94 -15.49
C MET A 258 -35.04 13.13 -14.86
N ASP A 259 -35.94 13.85 -15.54
CA ASP A 259 -37.33 14.01 -15.10
C ASP A 259 -38.05 12.65 -15.07
N ASN A 260 -37.87 11.81 -16.09
CA ASN A 260 -38.41 10.45 -16.11
C ASN A 260 -37.90 9.57 -14.97
N LEU A 261 -36.60 9.62 -14.65
CA LEU A 261 -36.02 8.88 -13.53
C LEU A 261 -36.56 9.38 -12.18
N THR A 262 -36.73 10.69 -12.05
CA THR A 262 -37.27 11.33 -10.84
C THR A 262 -38.73 10.96 -10.62
N ARG A 263 -39.57 11.06 -11.66
CA ARG A 263 -41.01 10.69 -11.60
C ARG A 263 -41.24 9.21 -11.32
N LYS A 264 -40.38 8.33 -11.83
CA LYS A 264 -40.41 6.89 -11.53
C LYS A 264 -39.87 6.57 -10.13
N GLY A 265 -39.35 7.58 -9.40
CA GLY A 265 -38.81 7.44 -8.06
C GLY A 265 -37.48 6.68 -8.01
N ILE A 266 -36.81 6.48 -9.14
CA ILE A 266 -35.53 5.76 -9.24
C ILE A 266 -34.39 6.64 -8.70
N VAL A 267 -34.42 7.93 -9.03
CA VAL A 267 -33.47 8.92 -8.53
C VAL A 267 -34.25 9.93 -7.69
N ARG A 268 -33.70 10.29 -6.52
CA ARG A 268 -34.22 11.37 -5.68
C ARG A 268 -33.10 12.36 -5.40
N PRO A 269 -33.36 13.66 -5.54
CA PRO A 269 -32.39 14.66 -5.11
C PRO A 269 -32.21 14.55 -3.59
N CYS A 270 -30.96 14.66 -3.14
CA CYS A 270 -30.59 14.57 -1.73
C CYS A 270 -29.67 15.72 -1.33
N ARG A 271 -29.73 16.12 -0.06
CA ARG A 271 -28.75 16.97 0.61
C ARG A 271 -27.86 16.13 1.53
N ILE A 272 -26.70 16.64 1.92
CA ILE A 272 -25.88 15.99 2.96
C ILE A 272 -26.38 16.48 4.32
N GLY A 273 -26.88 15.56 5.15
CA GLY A 273 -27.32 15.84 6.52
C GLY A 273 -26.16 16.17 7.45
N ALA A 274 -26.46 16.65 8.66
CA ALA A 274 -25.46 16.95 9.68
C ALA A 274 -24.65 15.72 10.14
N ASP A 275 -25.17 14.52 9.87
CA ASP A 275 -24.53 13.23 10.11
C ASP A 275 -23.65 12.76 8.94
N GLY A 276 -23.53 13.56 7.88
CA GLY A 276 -22.77 13.25 6.67
C GLY A 276 -23.47 12.28 5.72
N LYS A 277 -24.73 11.90 5.98
CA LYS A 277 -25.48 10.98 5.11
C LYS A 277 -26.41 11.73 4.15
N PRO A 278 -26.66 11.16 2.95
CA PRO A 278 -27.60 11.76 2.01
C PRO A 278 -29.05 11.64 2.53
N GLU A 279 -29.69 12.79 2.76
CA GLU A 279 -31.11 12.94 3.10
C GLU A 279 -31.90 13.40 1.87
N PRO A 280 -33.05 12.78 1.54
CA PRO A 280 -33.85 13.21 0.41
C PRO A 280 -34.43 14.61 0.63
N ILE A 281 -34.41 15.45 -0.40
CA ILE A 281 -35.09 16.76 -0.40
C ILE A 281 -36.40 16.67 -1.18
N GLU A 282 -37.46 17.28 -0.65
CA GLU A 282 -38.77 17.31 -1.30
C GLU A 282 -38.85 18.36 -2.41
N HIS A 283 -38.04 19.42 -2.32
CA HIS A 283 -38.01 20.49 -3.32
C HIS A 283 -36.58 21.01 -3.52
N VAL A 284 -36.19 21.26 -4.77
CA VAL A 284 -34.81 21.68 -5.17
C VAL A 284 -34.41 23.08 -4.63
N LEU A 285 -35.32 23.77 -3.95
CA LEU A 285 -35.12 25.11 -3.37
C LEU A 285 -35.07 25.09 -1.83
N GLN A 286 -35.09 23.90 -1.20
CA GLN A 286 -34.93 23.72 0.26
C GLN A 286 -33.48 23.56 0.68
#